data_AF-A0A838HXY6-F1
#
_entry.id   AF-A0A838HXY6-F1
#
_cell.length_a   1.000
_cell.length_b   1.000
_cell.length_c   1.000
_cell.angle_alpha   90.00
_cell.angle_beta   90.00
_cell.angle_gamma   90.00
#
_symmetry.space_group_name_H-M   'P 1'
#
loop_
_entity.id
_entity.type
_entity.pdbx_description
1 polymer ?
#
loop_
_entity_poly.entity_id
_entity_poly.type
_entity_poly.pdbx_seq_one_letter_code
_entity_poly.pdbx_strand_id
1 'polypeptide(L)'
;MGTSEDEEGLDILQRRVPAPGPGNAVVVAAACAVTAIAAATFAVAVLTGASVALQGTALAAALAGLALAVRRLAPAVFPHVETAEDRDAPEGSDVPLSDVEPVGRRPLLRRVLVAAGGVVGLALLAPLSALRPPRAEAERGTGWARGTRLVMPTGEPIAADDVPPGGIATVFPSDGVGREIAAVLLVRLSGVAPADPTRLDWMVGDDLVAYSKVCTHAGCPVGLFSERTSTLFCPCHQSSFDAARGATPTFGPPSRPLPQLPLAVDGEGYLIAAGDFGGPVGPAVG
;
A
#
# COMPACT_ATOMS: atom_id res chain seq x y z
N MET A 1 34.51 60.47 20.41
CA MET A 1 33.41 60.75 19.47
C MET A 1 33.71 59.93 18.23
N GLY A 2 33.28 58.67 18.21
CA GLY A 2 33.63 57.71 17.17
C GLY A 2 32.38 57.38 16.38
N THR A 3 32.44 57.65 15.08
CA THR A 3 31.45 57.34 14.05
C THR A 3 31.29 55.83 13.92
N SER A 4 30.12 55.30 14.29
CA SER A 4 29.74 53.93 13.94
C SER A 4 29.25 53.94 12.51
N GLU A 5 29.88 53.12 11.70
CA GLU A 5 29.65 52.91 10.28
C GLU A 5 28.20 52.48 10.00
N ASP A 6 27.68 53.01 8.91
CA ASP A 6 26.37 52.72 8.33
C ASP A 6 26.34 51.25 7.83
N GLU A 7 25.71 50.35 8.57
CA GLU A 7 25.26 49.05 8.03
C GLU A 7 23.82 49.19 7.51
N GLU A 8 23.67 49.15 6.18
CA GLU A 8 22.46 48.80 5.42
C GLU A 8 21.11 49.36 5.92
N GLY A 9 20.72 50.56 5.47
CA GLY A 9 19.33 50.96 5.15
C GLY A 9 18.21 50.82 6.21
N LEU A 10 18.52 50.37 7.42
CA LEU A 10 17.56 50.08 8.49
C LEU A 10 17.70 51.12 9.59
N ASP A 11 16.69 51.98 9.74
CA ASP A 11 16.65 52.94 10.84
C ASP A 11 16.18 52.24 12.11
N ILE A 12 17.05 52.18 13.13
CA ILE A 12 16.76 51.50 14.40
C ILE A 12 15.93 52.43 15.28
N LEU A 13 14.61 52.20 15.31
CA LEU A 13 13.65 53.00 16.07
C LEU A 13 13.74 52.77 17.59
N GLN A 14 13.93 51.51 18.00
CA GLN A 14 14.04 51.16 19.42
C GLN A 14 14.79 49.85 19.63
N ARG A 15 15.74 49.83 20.58
CA ARG A 15 16.43 48.61 21.01
C ARG A 15 16.12 48.33 22.48
N ARG A 16 15.44 47.22 22.76
CA ARG A 16 15.21 46.75 24.14
C ARG A 16 15.86 45.40 24.35
N VAL A 17 16.78 45.34 25.32
CA VAL A 17 17.37 44.07 25.81
C VAL A 17 16.67 43.73 27.13
N PRO A 18 15.81 42.70 27.19
CA PRO A 18 15.22 42.26 28.44
C PRO A 18 16.32 41.75 29.38
N ALA A 19 16.28 42.12 30.66
CA ALA A 19 17.19 41.54 31.64
C ALA A 19 16.90 40.02 31.78
N PRO A 20 17.91 39.14 31.75
CA PRO A 20 17.69 37.71 31.86
C PRO A 20 17.09 37.37 33.24
N GLY A 21 15.85 36.89 33.24
CA GLY A 21 15.18 36.40 34.45
C GLY A 21 15.53 34.93 34.74
N PRO A 22 15.85 34.55 35.99
CA PRO A 22 16.27 33.19 36.34
C PRO A 22 15.20 32.12 36.02
N GLY A 23 13.92 32.50 35.99
CA GLY A 23 12.82 31.60 35.61
C GLY A 23 12.86 31.12 34.15
N ASN A 24 13.40 31.91 33.21
CA ASN A 24 13.46 31.50 31.81
C ASN A 24 14.53 30.45 31.55
N ALA A 25 15.68 30.54 32.24
CA ALA A 25 16.77 29.58 32.11
C ALA A 25 16.35 28.17 32.58
N VAL A 26 15.64 28.09 33.71
CA VAL A 26 15.14 26.82 34.25
C VAL A 26 14.12 26.18 33.31
N VAL A 27 13.20 26.97 32.75
CA VAL A 27 12.18 26.47 31.81
C VAL A 27 12.82 26.00 30.50
N VAL A 28 13.79 26.72 29.96
CA VAL A 28 14.53 26.30 28.75
C VAL A 28 15.30 25.00 29.01
N ALA A 29 16.03 24.91 30.12
CA ALA A 29 16.77 23.70 30.48
C ALA A 29 15.84 22.49 30.65
N ALA A 30 14.71 22.66 31.35
CA ALA A 30 13.70 21.60 31.51
C ALA A 30 13.09 21.18 30.16
N ALA A 31 12.76 22.13 29.30
CA ALA A 31 12.21 21.85 27.97
C ALA A 31 13.21 21.11 27.07
N CYS A 32 14.50 21.48 27.11
CA CYS A 32 15.57 20.76 26.42
C CYS A 32 15.76 19.33 26.97
N ALA A 33 15.69 19.14 28.29
CA ALA A 33 15.79 17.81 28.91
C ALA A 33 14.62 16.91 28.49
N VAL A 34 13.38 17.42 28.54
CA VAL A 34 12.19 16.71 28.05
C VAL A 34 12.35 16.36 26.56
N THR A 35 12.84 17.29 25.75
CA THR A 35 13.11 17.06 24.32
C THR A 35 14.08 15.91 24.10
N ALA A 36 15.21 15.91 24.80
CA ALA A 36 16.24 14.89 24.66
C ALA A 36 15.75 13.50 25.09
N ILE A 37 15.05 13.42 26.23
CA ILE A 37 14.48 12.16 26.75
C ILE A 37 13.42 11.62 25.80
N ALA A 38 12.51 12.48 25.31
CA ALA A 38 11.44 12.08 24.41
C ALA A 38 11.99 11.66 23.03
N ALA A 39 13.00 12.34 22.50
CA ALA A 39 13.66 11.96 21.25
C ALA A 39 14.40 10.62 21.36
N ALA A 40 15.10 10.37 22.48
CA ALA A 40 15.71 9.07 22.74
C ALA A 40 14.67 7.96 22.88
N THR A 41 13.56 8.23 23.56
CA THR A 41 12.43 7.30 23.69
C THR A 41 11.83 6.97 22.33
N PHE A 42 11.65 7.97 21.46
CA PHE A 42 11.19 7.77 20.09
C PHE A 42 12.14 6.87 19.29
N ALA A 43 13.45 7.16 19.33
CA ALA A 43 14.45 6.36 18.63
C ALA A 43 14.44 4.89 19.08
N VAL A 44 14.40 4.64 20.39
CA VAL A 44 14.31 3.29 20.95
C VAL A 44 12.99 2.61 20.57
N ALA A 45 11.87 3.32 20.61
CA ALA A 45 10.56 2.78 20.26
C ALA A 45 10.45 2.38 18.77
N VAL A 46 11.13 3.10 17.87
CA VAL A 46 11.24 2.73 16.46
C VAL A 46 12.12 1.49 16.29
N LEU A 47 13.29 1.46 16.94
CA LEU A 47 14.25 0.36 16.82
C LEU A 47 13.75 -0.96 17.41
N THR A 48 12.92 -0.91 18.44
CA THR A 48 12.37 -2.11 19.10
C THR A 48 11.00 -2.53 18.57
N GLY A 49 10.44 -1.80 17.59
CA GLY A 49 9.11 -2.09 17.06
C GLY A 49 7.99 -1.90 18.09
N ALA A 50 8.16 -0.96 19.03
CA ALA A 50 7.15 -0.65 20.03
C ALA A 50 5.87 -0.05 19.40
N SER A 51 4.81 0.07 20.19
CA SER A 51 3.50 0.50 19.69
C SER A 51 3.55 1.89 19.02
N VAL A 52 2.72 2.06 17.98
CA VAL A 52 2.59 3.33 17.23
C VAL A 52 2.19 4.49 18.15
N ALA A 53 1.40 4.20 19.19
CA ALA A 53 1.01 5.19 20.20
C ALA A 53 2.23 5.72 20.98
N LEU A 54 3.18 4.86 21.35
CA LEU A 54 4.40 5.28 22.05
C LEU A 54 5.31 6.10 21.12
N GLN A 55 5.45 5.68 19.86
CA GLN A 55 6.23 6.42 18.86
C GLN A 55 5.65 7.82 18.64
N GLY A 56 4.33 7.92 18.44
CA GLY A 56 3.64 9.19 18.22
C GLY A 56 3.73 10.13 19.42
N THR A 57 3.51 9.62 20.63
CA THR A 57 3.57 10.44 21.86
C THR A 57 4.98 10.91 22.19
N ALA A 58 6.00 10.07 22.01
CA ALA A 58 7.40 10.44 22.20
C ALA A 58 7.86 11.51 21.20
N LEU A 59 7.50 11.38 19.92
CA LEU A 59 7.81 12.39 18.90
C LEU A 59 7.10 13.73 19.20
N ALA A 60 5.82 13.70 19.57
CA ALA A 60 5.07 14.90 19.91
C ALA A 60 5.66 15.63 21.12
N ALA A 61 6.05 14.90 22.18
CA ALA A 61 6.69 15.47 23.36
C ALA A 61 8.06 16.08 23.03
N ALA A 62 8.84 15.46 22.14
CA ALA A 62 10.12 16.00 21.69
C ALA A 62 9.96 17.33 20.95
N LEU A 63 9.03 17.41 19.99
CA LEU A 63 8.77 18.63 19.23
C LEU A 63 8.17 19.74 20.09
N ALA A 64 7.24 19.40 21.00
CA ALA A 64 6.65 20.36 21.92
C ALA A 64 7.69 20.95 22.90
N GLY A 65 8.58 20.10 23.43
CA GLY A 65 9.71 20.53 24.25
C GLY A 65 10.64 21.47 23.48
N LEU A 66 10.99 21.12 22.23
CA LEU A 66 11.87 21.94 21.40
C LEU A 66 11.24 23.30 21.09
N ALA A 67 9.96 23.32 20.71
CA ALA A 67 9.23 24.54 20.43
C ALA A 67 9.16 25.45 21.66
N LEU A 68 8.92 24.89 22.85
CA LEU A 68 8.91 25.64 24.11
C LEU A 68 10.29 26.19 24.45
N ALA A 69 11.35 25.40 24.28
CA ALA A 69 12.73 25.84 24.49
C ALA A 69 13.09 27.01 23.57
N VAL A 70 12.82 26.89 22.26
CA VAL A 70 13.07 27.96 21.27
C VAL A 70 12.27 29.21 21.59
N ARG A 71 10.97 29.10 21.86
CA ARG A 71 10.11 30.26 22.16
C ARG A 71 10.52 31.00 23.43
N ARG A 72 11.08 30.30 24.42
CA ARG A 72 11.57 30.90 25.67
C ARG A 72 12.98 31.44 25.56
N LEU A 73 13.83 30.81 24.74
CA LEU A 73 15.21 31.24 24.51
C LEU A 73 15.30 32.43 23.56
N ALA A 74 14.49 32.46 22.49
CA ALA A 74 14.62 33.47 21.44
C ALA A 74 14.52 34.92 21.95
N PRO A 75 13.53 35.32 22.78
CA PRO A 75 13.47 36.67 23.33
C PRO A 75 14.56 36.99 24.38
N ALA A 76 15.23 35.96 24.92
CA ALA A 76 16.29 36.13 25.91
C ALA A 76 17.68 36.28 25.26
N VAL A 77 17.87 35.74 24.05
CA VAL A 77 19.13 35.80 23.30
C VAL A 77 19.10 36.95 22.28
N PHE A 78 17.97 37.14 21.61
CA PHE A 78 17.83 38.16 20.57
C PHE A 78 17.22 39.43 21.16
N PRO A 79 17.89 40.59 21.02
CA PRO A 79 17.33 41.86 21.44
C PRO A 79 16.07 42.13 20.62
N HIS A 80 15.06 42.72 21.25
CA HIS A 80 13.95 43.27 20.50
C HIS A 80 14.44 44.56 19.85
N VAL A 81 14.62 44.52 18.54
CA VAL A 81 14.98 45.69 17.73
C VAL A 81 13.78 46.00 16.85
N GLU A 82 13.17 47.14 17.08
CA GLU A 82 12.20 47.72 16.16
C GLU A 82 13.01 48.53 15.15
N THR A 83 12.95 48.13 13.89
CA THR A 83 13.62 48.79 12.78
C THR A 83 12.59 49.21 11.74
N ALA A 84 12.76 50.39 11.17
CA ALA A 84 12.09 50.79 9.94
C ALA A 84 13.02 50.53 8.77
N GLU A 85 12.56 49.75 7.81
CA GLU A 85 13.21 49.60 6.51
C GLU A 85 12.40 50.41 5.51
N ASP A 86 12.99 51.47 4.96
CA ASP A 86 12.38 52.17 3.84
C ASP A 86 12.52 51.29 2.60
N ARG A 87 11.39 50.82 2.08
CA ARG A 87 11.36 50.06 0.83
C ARG A 87 11.30 51.03 -0.33
N ASP A 88 12.42 51.20 -1.02
CA ASP A 88 12.39 51.73 -2.37
C ASP A 88 11.51 50.83 -3.25
N ALA A 89 10.60 51.43 -4.01
CA ALA A 89 9.96 50.72 -5.10
C ALA A 89 11.09 50.26 -6.04
N PRO A 90 11.16 48.98 -6.46
CA PRO A 90 12.27 48.52 -7.27
C PRO A 90 12.33 49.38 -8.55
N GLU A 91 13.39 50.17 -8.70
CA GLU A 91 13.80 50.68 -10.01
C GLU A 91 14.27 49.44 -10.78
N GLY A 92 13.34 48.82 -11.51
CA GLY A 92 13.66 47.72 -12.38
C GLY A 92 14.78 48.16 -13.31
N SER A 93 15.88 47.40 -13.36
CA SER A 93 16.82 47.58 -14.45
C SER A 93 16.07 47.28 -15.74
N ASP A 94 15.87 48.29 -16.58
CA ASP A 94 15.23 48.14 -17.90
C ASP A 94 16.07 47.27 -18.86
N VAL A 95 17.23 46.77 -18.43
CA VAL A 95 18.02 45.80 -19.20
C VAL A 95 17.24 44.51 -19.29
N PRO A 96 16.69 44.17 -20.48
CA PRO A 96 16.04 42.90 -20.68
C PRO A 96 17.07 41.80 -20.41
N LEU A 97 16.67 40.73 -19.74
CA LEU A 97 17.55 39.58 -19.47
C LEU A 97 18.19 39.01 -20.77
N SER A 98 17.57 39.27 -21.92
CA SER A 98 18.05 38.93 -23.26
C SER A 98 19.26 39.73 -23.72
N ASP A 99 19.51 40.90 -23.14
CA ASP A 99 20.61 41.81 -23.51
C ASP A 99 21.87 41.56 -22.67
N VAL A 100 21.79 40.63 -21.70
CA VAL A 100 22.94 40.11 -20.97
C VAL A 100 23.68 39.12 -21.86
N GLU A 101 24.90 39.47 -22.27
CA GLU A 101 25.72 38.67 -23.16
C GLU A 101 25.92 37.23 -22.60
N PRO A 102 25.45 36.18 -23.29
CA PRO A 102 25.54 34.82 -22.78
C PRO A 102 27.01 34.38 -22.66
N VAL A 103 27.29 33.51 -21.69
CA VAL A 103 28.65 33.00 -21.39
C VAL A 103 29.30 32.36 -22.64
N GLY A 104 30.02 33.17 -23.43
CA GLY A 104 30.54 32.79 -24.74
C GLY A 104 31.95 32.20 -24.74
N ARG A 105 32.65 32.17 -23.60
CA ARG A 105 34.11 31.94 -23.57
C ARG A 105 34.57 30.53 -23.16
N ARG A 106 33.66 29.59 -22.90
CA ARG A 106 34.02 28.24 -22.39
C ARG A 106 33.25 27.12 -23.10
N PRO A 107 33.53 26.84 -24.39
CA PRO A 107 32.78 25.84 -25.17
C PRO A 107 32.92 24.43 -24.60
N LEU A 108 34.04 24.12 -23.95
CA LEU A 108 34.23 22.87 -23.22
C LEU A 108 33.27 22.76 -22.03
N LEU A 109 33.16 23.82 -21.21
CA LEU A 109 32.28 23.85 -20.03
C LEU A 109 30.81 23.68 -20.43
N ARG A 110 30.35 24.35 -21.50
CA ARG A 110 28.99 24.17 -22.03
C ARG A 110 28.72 22.74 -22.48
N ARG A 111 29.66 22.12 -23.21
CA ARG A 111 29.54 20.73 -23.66
C ARG A 111 29.49 19.75 -22.50
N VAL A 112 30.33 19.95 -21.48
CA VAL A 112 30.32 19.13 -20.25
C VAL A 112 28.99 19.31 -19.50
N LEU A 113 28.48 20.53 -19.38
CA LEU A 113 27.22 20.79 -18.69
C LEU A 113 26.03 20.15 -19.41
N VAL A 114 25.99 20.24 -20.75
CA VAL A 114 24.95 19.59 -21.58
C VAL A 114 25.08 18.07 -21.51
N ALA A 115 26.29 17.52 -21.57
CA ALA A 115 26.51 16.08 -21.44
C ALA A 115 26.09 15.57 -20.05
N ALA A 116 26.47 16.27 -18.98
CA ALA A 116 26.07 15.95 -17.61
C ALA A 116 24.55 16.05 -17.44
N GLY A 117 23.92 17.12 -17.93
CA GLY A 117 22.47 17.27 -17.95
C GLY A 117 21.77 16.17 -18.74
N GLY A 118 22.33 15.74 -19.87
CA GLY A 118 21.82 14.62 -20.66
C GLY A 118 21.91 13.28 -19.93
N VAL A 119 23.02 13.01 -19.23
CA VAL A 119 23.18 11.81 -18.40
C VAL A 119 22.20 11.80 -17.23
N VAL A 120 22.03 12.93 -16.54
CA VAL A 120 21.05 13.08 -15.47
C VAL A 120 19.62 12.89 -16.00
N GLY A 121 19.29 13.52 -17.13
CA GLY A 121 18.00 13.36 -17.80
C GLY A 121 17.71 11.92 -18.19
N LEU A 122 18.71 11.18 -18.70
CA LEU A 122 18.57 9.76 -19.01
C LEU A 122 18.42 8.89 -17.75
N ALA A 123 19.15 9.22 -16.67
CA ALA A 123 19.03 8.54 -15.39
C ALA A 123 17.63 8.71 -14.76
N LEU A 124 16.95 9.84 -15.01
CA LEU A 124 15.56 10.05 -14.58
C LEU A 124 14.55 9.13 -15.30
N LEU A 125 14.94 8.48 -16.40
CA LEU A 125 14.12 7.45 -17.07
C LEU A 125 14.31 6.05 -16.47
N ALA A 126 15.36 5.81 -15.69
CA ALA A 126 15.61 4.53 -15.02
C ALA A 126 14.44 4.01 -14.16
N PRO A 127 13.71 4.82 -13.36
CA PRO A 127 12.58 4.33 -12.57
C PRO A 127 11.42 3.81 -13.42
N LEU A 128 11.34 4.14 -14.73
CA LEU A 128 10.33 3.55 -15.62
C LEU A 128 10.52 2.04 -15.79
N SER A 129 11.72 1.51 -15.59
CA SER A 129 11.96 0.06 -15.59
C SER A 129 11.28 -0.64 -14.41
N ALA A 130 11.05 0.06 -13.30
CA ALA A 130 10.30 -0.46 -12.15
C ALA A 130 8.79 -0.56 -12.41
N LEU A 131 8.30 0.07 -13.49
CA LEU A 131 6.91 -0.09 -13.96
C LEU A 131 6.72 -1.32 -14.84
N ARG A 132 7.79 -2.05 -15.18
CA ARG A 132 7.68 -3.27 -15.97
C ARG A 132 7.06 -4.36 -15.09
N PRO A 133 5.89 -4.94 -15.46
CA PRO A 133 5.33 -6.03 -14.69
C PRO A 133 6.31 -7.22 -14.69
N PRO A 134 6.49 -7.90 -13.55
CA PRO A 134 7.33 -9.08 -13.47
C PRO A 134 6.76 -10.15 -14.42
N ARG A 135 7.48 -10.42 -15.52
CA ARG A 135 7.09 -11.42 -16.53
C ARG A 135 6.81 -12.81 -15.93
N ALA A 136 7.49 -13.14 -14.82
CA ALA A 136 7.43 -14.45 -14.20
C ALA A 136 6.13 -14.73 -13.39
N GLU A 137 5.38 -13.71 -12.95
CA GLU A 137 4.13 -13.93 -12.22
C GLU A 137 2.98 -14.32 -13.15
N ALA A 138 2.94 -13.71 -14.34
CA ALA A 138 1.87 -13.91 -15.33
C ALA A 138 1.93 -15.29 -16.00
N GLU A 139 3.10 -15.94 -16.01
CA GLU A 139 3.32 -17.26 -16.62
C GLU A 139 3.03 -18.44 -15.67
N ARG A 140 2.90 -18.18 -14.36
CA ARG A 140 2.55 -19.22 -13.38
C ARG A 140 1.04 -19.42 -13.36
N GLY A 141 0.55 -20.32 -14.22
CA GLY A 141 -0.84 -20.80 -14.19
C GLY A 141 -1.30 -21.28 -12.81
N THR A 142 -2.56 -21.68 -12.70
CA THR A 142 -3.24 -22.00 -11.42
C THR A 142 -2.50 -23.07 -10.60
N GLY A 143 -1.72 -23.94 -11.24
CA GLY A 143 -1.00 -25.04 -10.59
C GLY A 143 -1.85 -26.30 -10.38
N TRP A 144 -3.12 -26.28 -10.79
CA TRP A 144 -3.98 -27.47 -10.76
C TRP A 144 -3.64 -28.42 -11.89
N ALA A 145 -3.50 -29.69 -11.56
CA ALA A 145 -3.34 -30.78 -12.51
C ALA A 145 -4.10 -32.01 -12.02
N ARG A 146 -4.26 -33.01 -12.89
CA ARG A 146 -4.86 -34.29 -12.49
C ARG A 146 -3.98 -34.94 -11.41
N GLY A 147 -4.61 -35.32 -10.29
CA GLY A 147 -3.96 -35.94 -9.14
C GLY A 147 -3.47 -34.93 -8.09
N THR A 148 -3.57 -33.62 -8.32
CA THR A 148 -3.19 -32.62 -7.32
C THR A 148 -4.12 -32.71 -6.11
N ARG A 149 -3.56 -32.92 -4.91
CA ARG A 149 -4.32 -33.03 -3.68
C ARG A 149 -4.85 -31.68 -3.23
N LEU A 150 -6.12 -31.66 -2.82
CA LEU A 150 -6.75 -30.48 -2.22
C LEU A 150 -6.34 -30.43 -0.76
N VAL A 151 -5.83 -29.28 -0.33
CA VAL A 151 -5.45 -29.05 1.07
C VAL A 151 -6.12 -27.79 1.60
N MET A 152 -6.42 -27.81 2.89
CA MET A 152 -6.86 -26.65 3.65
C MET A 152 -5.77 -25.56 3.67
N PRO A 153 -6.08 -24.32 4.07
CA PRO A 153 -5.06 -23.26 4.21
C PRO A 153 -3.96 -23.62 5.22
N THR A 154 -4.23 -24.57 6.12
CA THR A 154 -3.27 -25.17 7.08
C THR A 154 -2.29 -26.14 6.42
N GLY A 155 -2.54 -26.56 5.18
CA GLY A 155 -1.78 -27.57 4.45
C GLY A 155 -2.27 -29.01 4.65
N GLU A 156 -3.28 -29.22 5.49
CA GLU A 156 -3.85 -30.54 5.75
C GLU A 156 -4.76 -31.00 4.59
N PRO A 157 -4.66 -32.26 4.13
CA PRO A 157 -5.60 -32.83 3.16
C PRO A 157 -7.04 -32.77 3.65
N ILE A 158 -7.97 -32.57 2.72
CA ILE A 158 -9.41 -32.54 3.00
C ILE A 158 -10.12 -33.72 2.33
N ALA A 159 -10.98 -34.41 3.06
CA ALA A 159 -11.89 -35.43 2.56
C ALA A 159 -13.24 -34.80 2.16
N ALA A 160 -14.05 -35.54 1.38
CA ALA A 160 -15.36 -35.04 0.98
C ALA A 160 -16.26 -34.75 2.19
N ASP A 161 -16.25 -35.64 3.19
CA ASP A 161 -17.12 -35.58 4.37
C ASP A 161 -16.78 -34.44 5.35
N ASP A 162 -15.59 -33.83 5.21
CA ASP A 162 -15.18 -32.68 6.01
C ASP A 162 -15.97 -31.41 5.66
N VAL A 163 -16.60 -31.38 4.48
CA VAL A 163 -17.51 -30.30 4.08
C VAL A 163 -18.93 -30.72 4.45
N PRO A 164 -19.59 -30.14 5.47
CA PRO A 164 -20.94 -30.53 5.84
C PRO A 164 -21.96 -30.08 4.77
N PRO A 165 -23.16 -30.70 4.70
CA PRO A 165 -24.23 -30.23 3.82
C PRO A 165 -24.54 -28.75 4.03
N GLY A 166 -24.64 -27.97 2.95
CA GLY A 166 -24.78 -26.52 3.02
C GLY A 166 -23.50 -25.76 3.42
N GLY A 167 -22.40 -26.48 3.61
CA GLY A 167 -21.10 -25.96 4.00
C GLY A 167 -20.23 -25.57 2.82
N ILE A 168 -19.20 -24.78 3.13
CA ILE A 168 -18.15 -24.39 2.20
C ILE A 168 -16.77 -24.60 2.85
N ALA A 169 -15.76 -24.84 2.02
CA ALA A 169 -14.36 -24.88 2.46
C ALA A 169 -13.46 -24.21 1.43
N THR A 170 -12.44 -23.48 1.89
CA THR A 170 -11.42 -22.93 1.01
C THR A 170 -10.25 -23.88 0.95
N VAL A 171 -9.79 -24.20 -0.26
CA VAL A 171 -8.71 -25.16 -0.49
C VAL A 171 -7.72 -24.64 -1.52
N PHE A 172 -6.52 -25.19 -1.47
CA PHE A 172 -5.40 -24.90 -2.35
C PHE A 172 -4.84 -26.21 -2.94
N PRO A 173 -4.07 -26.14 -4.04
CA PRO A 173 -3.28 -27.27 -4.45
C PRO A 173 -2.18 -27.52 -3.41
N SER A 174 -1.84 -28.78 -3.17
CA SER A 174 -0.84 -29.17 -2.16
C SER A 174 0.52 -28.48 -2.29
N ASP A 175 0.90 -28.09 -3.50
CA ASP A 175 2.16 -27.39 -3.83
C ASP A 175 2.01 -25.87 -3.98
N GLY A 176 0.83 -25.31 -3.68
CA GLY A 176 0.50 -23.91 -3.92
C GLY A 176 -0.37 -23.26 -2.84
N VAL A 177 -0.25 -23.69 -1.58
CA VAL A 177 -0.90 -23.04 -0.44
C VAL A 177 -0.51 -21.55 -0.40
N GLY A 178 -1.52 -20.67 -0.31
CA GLY A 178 -1.34 -19.22 -0.32
C GLY A 178 -1.19 -18.59 -1.71
N ARG A 179 -1.20 -19.38 -2.79
CA ARG A 179 -1.31 -18.82 -4.15
C ARG A 179 -2.76 -18.45 -4.42
N GLU A 180 -3.11 -17.18 -4.24
CA GLU A 180 -4.50 -16.70 -4.35
C GLU A 180 -5.19 -17.04 -5.68
N ILE A 181 -4.45 -17.03 -6.79
CA ILE A 181 -4.99 -17.42 -8.11
C ILE A 181 -5.38 -18.91 -8.17
N ALA A 182 -4.83 -19.74 -7.31
CA ALA A 182 -5.11 -21.18 -7.21
C ALA A 182 -6.23 -21.48 -6.21
N ALA A 183 -6.69 -20.50 -5.43
CA ALA A 183 -7.68 -20.73 -4.39
C ALA A 183 -9.01 -21.24 -4.97
N VAL A 184 -9.53 -22.30 -4.37
CA VAL A 184 -10.78 -22.96 -4.73
C VAL A 184 -11.74 -22.90 -3.56
N LEU A 185 -13.01 -22.73 -3.88
CA LEU A 185 -14.11 -22.81 -2.94
C LEU A 185 -14.89 -24.11 -3.20
N LEU A 186 -14.79 -25.05 -2.26
CA LEU A 186 -15.67 -26.19 -2.17
C LEU A 186 -17.03 -25.72 -1.66
N VAL A 187 -18.10 -26.21 -2.28
CA VAL A 187 -19.48 -25.94 -1.90
C VAL A 187 -20.22 -27.27 -1.89
N ARG A 188 -20.74 -27.67 -0.74
CA ARG A 188 -21.65 -28.82 -0.65
C ARG A 188 -23.09 -28.31 -0.71
N LEU A 189 -23.74 -28.55 -1.84
CA LEU A 189 -25.12 -28.14 -2.07
C LEU A 189 -26.06 -28.92 -1.15
N SER A 190 -27.07 -28.24 -0.62
CA SER A 190 -28.14 -28.86 0.16
C SER A 190 -29.50 -28.33 -0.33
N GLY A 191 -30.48 -29.22 -0.45
CA GLY A 191 -31.86 -28.85 -0.80
C GLY A 191 -32.10 -28.38 -2.24
N VAL A 192 -31.07 -28.30 -3.08
CA VAL A 192 -31.18 -27.93 -4.51
C VAL A 192 -30.30 -28.85 -5.34
N ALA A 193 -30.89 -29.48 -6.36
CA ALA A 193 -30.14 -30.31 -7.29
C ALA A 193 -29.31 -29.42 -8.24
N PRO A 194 -28.01 -29.71 -8.44
CA PRO A 194 -27.21 -29.05 -9.46
C PRO A 194 -27.78 -29.34 -10.85
N ALA A 195 -27.70 -28.36 -11.75
CA ALA A 195 -28.15 -28.48 -13.13
C ALA A 195 -27.24 -27.70 -14.07
N ASP A 196 -27.46 -27.84 -15.38
CA ASP A 196 -26.77 -27.06 -16.40
C ASP A 196 -26.76 -25.55 -16.05
N PRO A 197 -25.61 -24.86 -16.21
CA PRO A 197 -24.37 -25.30 -16.84
C PRO A 197 -23.35 -26.00 -15.91
N THR A 198 -23.75 -26.42 -14.71
CA THR A 198 -22.86 -27.19 -13.80
C THR A 198 -22.44 -28.50 -14.46
N ARG A 199 -21.13 -28.78 -14.46
CA ARG A 199 -20.59 -30.06 -14.94
C ARG A 199 -20.77 -31.10 -13.83
N LEU A 200 -21.82 -31.90 -13.95
CA LEU A 200 -22.17 -32.90 -12.93
C LEU A 200 -21.10 -34.00 -12.84
N ASP A 201 -20.44 -34.32 -13.97
CA ASP A 201 -19.33 -35.27 -14.06
C ASP A 201 -18.06 -34.82 -13.30
N TRP A 202 -18.02 -33.57 -12.85
CA TRP A 202 -16.90 -32.95 -12.15
C TRP A 202 -17.14 -32.83 -10.64
N MET A 203 -18.28 -33.31 -10.16
CA MET A 203 -18.69 -33.28 -8.76
C MET A 203 -18.34 -34.59 -8.05
N VAL A 204 -18.31 -34.54 -6.72
CA VAL A 204 -18.21 -35.73 -5.86
C VAL A 204 -19.51 -35.88 -5.08
N GLY A 205 -20.08 -37.08 -5.06
CA GLY A 205 -21.31 -37.37 -4.30
C GLY A 205 -22.58 -36.68 -4.81
N ASP A 206 -22.57 -36.18 -6.05
CA ASP A 206 -23.67 -35.41 -6.69
C ASP A 206 -24.06 -34.10 -6.00
N ASP A 207 -23.34 -33.69 -4.94
CA ASP A 207 -23.64 -32.51 -4.13
C ASP A 207 -22.40 -31.64 -3.84
N LEU A 208 -21.18 -32.17 -3.95
CA LEU A 208 -19.95 -31.42 -3.73
C LEU A 208 -19.39 -30.88 -5.05
N VAL A 209 -19.35 -29.55 -5.17
CA VAL A 209 -18.80 -28.83 -6.34
C VAL A 209 -17.64 -27.93 -5.92
N ALA A 210 -16.68 -27.75 -6.82
CA ALA A 210 -15.55 -26.85 -6.64
C ALA A 210 -15.56 -25.75 -7.69
N TYR A 211 -15.50 -24.49 -7.25
CA TYR A 211 -15.35 -23.32 -8.11
C TYR A 211 -14.10 -22.54 -7.76
N SER A 212 -13.55 -21.78 -8.70
CA SER A 212 -12.50 -20.82 -8.36
C SER A 212 -13.02 -19.81 -7.33
N LYS A 213 -12.20 -19.54 -6.32
CA LYS A 213 -12.46 -18.51 -5.32
C LYS A 213 -12.28 -17.10 -5.90
N VAL A 214 -11.67 -16.97 -7.07
CA VAL A 214 -11.27 -15.68 -7.64
C VAL A 214 -12.40 -15.10 -8.48
N CYS A 215 -12.98 -13.98 -8.04
CA CYS A 215 -14.07 -13.31 -8.76
C CYS A 215 -13.62 -12.88 -10.16
N THR A 216 -14.43 -13.22 -11.17
CA THR A 216 -14.18 -12.93 -12.59
C THR A 216 -14.36 -11.47 -12.99
N HIS A 217 -14.79 -10.61 -12.06
CA HIS A 217 -14.82 -9.15 -12.26
C HIS A 217 -13.43 -8.53 -12.03
N ALA A 218 -12.99 -8.48 -10.77
CA ALA A 218 -11.80 -7.75 -10.35
C ALA A 218 -10.86 -8.57 -9.44
N GLY A 219 -11.06 -9.89 -9.34
CA GLY A 219 -10.13 -10.80 -8.68
C GLY A 219 -10.32 -10.96 -7.16
N CYS A 220 -11.31 -10.29 -6.57
CA CYS A 220 -11.61 -10.44 -5.15
C CYS A 220 -11.97 -11.88 -4.77
N PRO A 221 -11.61 -12.34 -3.56
CA PRO A 221 -11.98 -13.67 -3.08
C PRO A 221 -13.48 -13.76 -2.78
N VAL A 222 -14.16 -14.66 -3.49
CA VAL A 222 -15.52 -15.12 -3.21
C VAL A 222 -15.46 -16.02 -1.96
N GLY A 223 -16.30 -15.78 -0.96
CA GLY A 223 -16.18 -16.53 0.29
C GLY A 223 -17.42 -16.55 1.18
N LEU A 224 -18.49 -15.91 0.76
CA LEU A 224 -19.77 -15.93 1.46
C LEU A 224 -20.74 -16.82 0.68
N PHE A 225 -21.49 -17.66 1.38
CA PHE A 225 -22.45 -18.58 0.78
C PHE A 225 -23.78 -18.52 1.54
N SER A 226 -24.88 -18.46 0.81
CA SER A 226 -26.22 -18.68 1.37
C SER A 226 -26.71 -20.05 0.95
N GLU A 227 -26.78 -20.96 1.91
CA GLU A 227 -27.31 -22.30 1.75
C GLU A 227 -28.73 -22.28 1.15
N ARG A 228 -29.62 -21.47 1.73
CA ARG A 228 -31.04 -21.39 1.36
C ARG A 228 -31.27 -21.09 -0.12
N THR A 229 -30.38 -20.35 -0.76
CA THR A 229 -30.51 -19.98 -2.18
C THR A 229 -29.37 -20.51 -3.03
N SER A 230 -28.49 -21.35 -2.47
CA SER A 230 -27.27 -21.84 -3.13
C SER A 230 -26.46 -20.72 -3.80
N THR A 231 -26.39 -19.55 -3.16
CA THR A 231 -25.79 -18.34 -3.76
C THR A 231 -24.45 -18.04 -3.14
N LEU A 232 -23.44 -17.83 -3.98
CA LEU A 232 -22.11 -17.34 -3.61
C LEU A 232 -22.05 -15.81 -3.74
N PHE A 233 -21.37 -15.14 -2.81
CA PHE A 233 -21.21 -13.69 -2.83
C PHE A 233 -19.74 -13.26 -2.80
N CYS A 234 -19.45 -12.29 -3.67
CA CYS A 234 -18.22 -11.51 -3.66
C CYS A 234 -18.47 -10.18 -2.92
N PRO A 235 -17.77 -9.90 -1.81
CA PRO A 235 -18.06 -8.73 -0.97
C PRO A 235 -17.66 -7.39 -1.62
N CYS A 236 -16.71 -7.38 -2.56
CA CYS A 236 -16.15 -6.13 -3.09
C CYS A 236 -17.16 -5.25 -3.84
N HIS A 237 -18.00 -5.85 -4.69
CA HIS A 237 -18.98 -5.14 -5.50
C HIS A 237 -20.33 -5.89 -5.46
N GLN A 238 -20.57 -6.59 -4.35
CA GLN A 238 -21.81 -7.31 -4.06
C GLN A 238 -22.23 -8.28 -5.17
N SER A 239 -21.27 -8.89 -5.86
CA SER A 239 -21.60 -9.80 -6.96
C SER A 239 -22.10 -11.12 -6.41
N SER A 240 -23.10 -11.69 -7.08
CA SER A 240 -23.75 -12.94 -6.69
C SER A 240 -23.62 -13.97 -7.80
N PHE A 241 -23.40 -15.22 -7.44
CA PHE A 241 -23.28 -16.34 -8.37
C PHE A 241 -24.14 -17.50 -7.88
N ASP A 242 -24.82 -18.19 -8.80
CA ASP A 242 -25.63 -19.37 -8.48
C ASP A 242 -24.75 -20.64 -8.50
N ALA A 243 -24.44 -21.17 -7.31
CA ALA A 243 -23.56 -22.33 -7.16
C ALA A 243 -24.16 -23.63 -7.73
N ALA A 244 -25.49 -23.74 -7.81
CA ALA A 244 -26.17 -24.90 -8.38
C ALA A 244 -26.26 -24.84 -9.91
N ARG A 245 -25.97 -23.67 -10.51
CA ARG A 245 -26.01 -23.39 -11.95
C ARG A 245 -24.65 -22.91 -12.46
N GLY A 246 -23.59 -23.68 -12.21
CA GLY A 246 -22.25 -23.46 -12.75
C GLY A 246 -21.59 -22.16 -12.28
N ALA A 247 -21.93 -21.69 -11.08
CA ALA A 247 -21.52 -20.37 -10.57
C ALA A 247 -21.81 -19.23 -11.56
N THR A 248 -22.97 -19.29 -12.24
CA THR A 248 -23.41 -18.26 -13.17
C THR A 248 -23.69 -16.96 -12.42
N PRO A 249 -23.19 -15.79 -12.88
CA PRO A 249 -23.49 -14.52 -12.24
C PRO A 249 -24.99 -14.23 -12.29
N THR A 250 -25.58 -13.92 -11.14
CA THR A 250 -26.99 -13.54 -11.02
C THR A 250 -27.17 -12.06 -10.70
N PHE A 251 -26.13 -11.42 -10.16
CA PHE A 251 -26.13 -9.99 -9.85
C PHE A 251 -24.71 -9.42 -9.80
N GLY A 252 -24.59 -8.12 -10.06
CA GLY A 252 -23.33 -7.38 -10.02
C GLY A 252 -22.59 -7.36 -11.36
N PRO A 253 -21.35 -6.82 -11.38
CA PRO A 253 -20.59 -6.60 -12.60
C PRO A 253 -19.94 -7.82 -13.29
N PRO A 254 -19.75 -9.02 -12.69
CA PRO A 254 -19.08 -10.12 -13.39
C PRO A 254 -19.86 -10.56 -14.64
N SER A 255 -19.15 -10.67 -15.77
CA SER A 255 -19.72 -11.08 -17.06
C SER A 255 -19.55 -12.57 -17.37
N ARG A 256 -18.86 -13.33 -16.51
CA ARG A 256 -18.57 -14.77 -16.68
C ARG A 256 -18.74 -15.55 -15.38
N PRO A 257 -19.13 -16.83 -15.45
CA PRO A 257 -19.18 -17.71 -14.29
C PRO A 257 -17.80 -17.92 -13.67
N LEU A 258 -17.78 -18.28 -12.38
CA LEU A 258 -16.57 -18.80 -11.75
C LEU A 258 -16.25 -20.16 -12.38
N PRO A 259 -15.03 -20.40 -12.89
CA PRO A 259 -14.74 -21.68 -13.52
C PRO A 259 -14.78 -22.81 -12.49
N GLN A 260 -15.40 -23.92 -12.88
CA GLN A 260 -15.47 -25.14 -12.07
C GLN A 260 -14.13 -25.89 -12.15
N LEU A 261 -13.72 -26.51 -11.03
CA LEU A 261 -12.59 -27.44 -10.97
C LEU A 261 -13.13 -28.88 -10.93
N PRO A 262 -12.63 -29.81 -11.76
CA PRO A 262 -13.04 -31.21 -11.70
C PRO A 262 -12.49 -31.89 -10.45
N LEU A 263 -13.37 -32.48 -9.63
CA LEU A 263 -13.01 -33.20 -8.42
C LEU A 263 -12.95 -34.71 -8.65
N ALA A 264 -12.12 -35.39 -7.86
CA ALA A 264 -12.14 -36.83 -7.66
C ALA A 264 -11.71 -37.15 -6.22
N VAL A 265 -11.84 -38.42 -5.83
CA VAL A 265 -11.38 -38.95 -4.55
C VAL A 265 -10.25 -39.93 -4.81
N ASP A 266 -9.14 -39.82 -4.08
CA ASP A 266 -8.02 -40.75 -4.20
C ASP A 266 -8.25 -42.04 -3.40
N GLY A 267 -7.29 -42.97 -3.47
CA GLY A 267 -7.38 -44.26 -2.78
C GLY A 267 -7.31 -44.17 -1.25
N GLU A 268 -6.94 -43.02 -0.70
CA GLU A 268 -6.88 -42.75 0.74
C GLU A 268 -8.16 -42.05 1.26
N GLY A 269 -9.07 -41.68 0.36
CA GLY A 269 -10.33 -41.00 0.69
C GLY A 269 -10.25 -39.47 0.67
N TYR A 270 -9.15 -38.88 0.22
CA TYR A 270 -8.98 -37.43 0.15
C TYR A 270 -9.37 -36.88 -1.22
N LEU A 271 -9.78 -35.61 -1.23
CA LEU A 271 -10.12 -34.90 -2.46
C LEU A 271 -8.86 -34.59 -3.27
N ILE A 272 -8.94 -34.87 -4.57
CA ILE A 272 -7.93 -34.53 -5.57
C ILE A 272 -8.59 -33.81 -6.76
N ALA A 273 -7.83 -32.99 -7.47
CA ALA A 273 -8.26 -32.43 -8.74
C ALA A 273 -8.14 -33.49 -9.83
N ALA A 274 -9.15 -33.65 -10.66
CA ALA A 274 -9.13 -34.55 -11.83
C ALA A 274 -8.60 -33.86 -13.11
N GLY A 275 -8.17 -32.60 -13.00
CA GLY A 275 -7.70 -31.74 -14.07
C GLY A 275 -7.58 -30.28 -13.61
N ASP A 276 -7.29 -29.37 -14.54
CA ASP A 276 -7.35 -27.92 -14.30
C ASP A 276 -8.79 -27.40 -14.52
N PHE A 277 -9.01 -26.12 -14.25
CA PHE A 277 -10.28 -25.44 -14.43
C PHE A 277 -10.83 -25.53 -15.86
N GLY A 278 -12.17 -25.54 -15.96
CA GLY A 278 -12.87 -25.53 -17.25
C GLY A 278 -12.81 -24.20 -18.02
N GLY A 279 -12.17 -23.17 -17.47
CA GLY A 279 -12.04 -21.85 -18.08
C GLY A 279 -11.05 -20.96 -17.33
N PRO A 280 -10.76 -19.75 -17.85
CA PRO A 280 -9.78 -18.85 -17.27
C PRO A 280 -10.22 -18.34 -15.89
N VAL A 281 -9.31 -18.45 -14.92
CA VAL A 281 -9.48 -17.97 -13.55
C VAL A 281 -9.25 -16.47 -13.47
N GLY A 282 -10.09 -15.80 -12.67
CA GLY A 282 -9.97 -14.38 -12.37
C GLY A 282 -10.52 -13.45 -13.45
N PRO A 283 -10.19 -12.15 -13.36
CA PRO A 283 -10.68 -11.11 -14.26
C PRO A 283 -10.46 -11.44 -15.73
N ALA A 284 -11.37 -10.98 -16.58
CA ALA A 284 -11.06 -10.94 -18.00
C ALA A 284 -9.87 -10.01 -18.22
N VAL A 285 -8.76 -10.55 -18.72
CA VAL A 285 -7.67 -9.75 -19.27
C VAL A 285 -8.05 -9.41 -20.71
N GLY A 286 -8.18 -8.11 -20.99
CA GLY A 286 -8.38 -7.60 -22.35
C GLY A 286 -7.08 -7.53 -23.13
#